data_AF-A0A7C1SG29-F1
#
_entry.id   AF-A0A7C1SG29-F1
#
_cell.length_a   1.000
_cell.length_b   1.000
_cell.length_c   1.000
_cell.angle_alpha   90.00
_cell.angle_beta   90.00
_cell.angle_gamma   90.00
#
_symmetry.space_group_name_H-M   'P 1'
#
loop_
_entity.id
_entity.type
_entity.pdbx_description
1 polymer ?
#
loop_
_entity_poly.entity_id
_entity_poly.type
_entity_poly.pdbx_seq_one_letter_code
_entity_poly.pdbx_strand_id
1 'polypeptide(L)'
;MRKKLILSVLLLVVWIPHAMYAQESKKDIQLQTVAFKLFQEKENLKILRSQVVEKNNTAAIFDEQPLSYYSLMDSIDRIYILCGYEYEILEIAPKLKKEFKPKYYQRRSKQLLRTIDAITTELNTIDMLFKETQNRSIINLVDRTKKSIQSILSLMEYGVKILEPESN
;
A
#
# COMPACT_ATOMS: atom_id res chain seq x y z
N MET A 1 -9.83 -54.51 -20.78
CA MET A 1 -10.26 -53.16 -20.35
C MET A 1 -9.29 -52.45 -19.38
N ARG A 2 -7.98 -52.78 -19.32
CA ARG A 2 -7.03 -52.16 -18.37
C ARG A 2 -6.13 -51.04 -18.95
N LYS A 3 -6.03 -50.91 -20.27
CA LYS A 3 -5.16 -49.90 -20.92
C LYS A 3 -5.77 -48.48 -20.98
N LYS A 4 -7.09 -48.34 -20.88
CA LYS A 4 -7.76 -47.02 -20.89
C LYS A 4 -7.64 -46.26 -19.55
N LEU A 5 -7.46 -46.98 -18.44
CA LEU A 5 -7.44 -46.37 -17.10
C LEU A 5 -6.12 -45.65 -16.79
N ILE A 6 -5.01 -46.11 -17.38
CA ILE A 6 -3.67 -45.55 -17.14
C ILE A 6 -3.51 -44.19 -17.85
N LEU A 7 -4.12 -44.03 -19.03
CA LEU A 7 -4.05 -42.78 -19.80
C LEU A 7 -4.81 -41.64 -19.11
N SER A 8 -5.94 -41.94 -18.46
CA SER A 8 -6.75 -40.95 -17.72
C SER A 8 -6.10 -40.51 -16.41
N VAL A 9 -5.32 -41.37 -15.75
CA VAL A 9 -4.57 -40.99 -14.53
C VAL A 9 -3.32 -40.16 -14.88
N LEU A 10 -2.64 -40.45 -15.98
CA LEU A 10 -1.50 -39.65 -16.46
C LEU A 10 -1.89 -38.23 -16.91
N LEU A 11 -3.07 -38.06 -17.51
CA LEU A 11 -3.57 -36.74 -17.90
C LEU A 11 -3.90 -35.84 -16.69
N LEU A 12 -4.35 -36.41 -15.57
CA LEU A 12 -4.59 -35.67 -14.32
C LEU A 12 -3.28 -35.21 -13.66
N VAL A 13 -2.22 -36.02 -13.71
CA VAL A 13 -0.92 -35.69 -13.08
C VAL A 13 -0.16 -34.62 -13.86
N VAL A 14 -0.38 -34.49 -15.18
CA VAL A 14 0.26 -33.46 -16.01
C VAL A 14 -0.44 -32.11 -15.93
N TRP A 15 -1.72 -32.04 -15.56
CA TRP A 15 -2.48 -30.77 -15.50
C TRP A 15 -2.38 -30.01 -14.17
N ILE A 16 -2.17 -30.72 -13.05
CA ILE A 16 -2.06 -30.09 -11.72
C ILE A 16 -0.85 -29.14 -11.59
N PRO A 17 0.35 -29.45 -12.12
CA PRO A 17 1.49 -28.53 -12.07
C PRO A 17 1.19 -27.21 -12.81
N HIS A 18 0.57 -27.30 -13.99
CA HIS A 18 0.35 -26.12 -14.84
C HIS A 18 -0.62 -25.12 -14.22
N ALA A 19 -1.67 -25.58 -13.55
CA ALA A 19 -2.61 -24.70 -12.87
C ALA A 19 -1.96 -23.97 -11.68
N MET A 20 -1.15 -24.67 -10.88
CA MET A 20 -0.43 -24.06 -9.75
C MET A 20 0.63 -23.06 -10.22
N TYR A 21 1.43 -23.41 -11.24
CA TYR A 21 2.40 -22.49 -11.84
C TYR A 21 1.74 -21.26 -12.51
N ALA A 22 0.59 -21.44 -13.16
CA ALA A 22 -0.19 -20.35 -13.73
C ALA A 22 -0.80 -19.43 -12.64
N GLN A 23 -1.19 -19.99 -11.50
CA GLN A 23 -1.73 -19.24 -10.37
C GLN A 23 -0.63 -18.47 -9.61
N GLU A 24 0.54 -19.07 -9.40
CA GLU A 24 1.70 -18.39 -8.82
C GLU A 24 2.18 -17.24 -9.72
N SER A 25 2.33 -17.48 -11.02
CA SER A 25 2.71 -16.42 -11.97
C SER A 25 1.69 -15.27 -12.04
N LYS A 26 0.40 -15.55 -11.85
CA LYS A 26 -0.63 -14.50 -11.76
C LYS A 26 -0.49 -13.65 -10.49
N LYS A 27 -0.28 -14.28 -9.33
CA LYS A 27 -0.07 -13.56 -8.05
C LYS A 27 1.18 -12.69 -8.11
N ASP A 28 2.26 -13.19 -8.71
CA ASP A 28 3.51 -12.44 -8.88
C ASP A 28 3.31 -11.19 -9.74
N ILE A 29 2.60 -11.29 -10.87
CA ILE A 29 2.28 -10.14 -11.72
C ILE A 29 1.43 -9.11 -10.96
N GLN A 30 0.46 -9.56 -10.17
CA GLN A 30 -0.38 -8.68 -9.36
C GLN A 30 0.45 -7.95 -8.29
N LEU A 31 1.36 -8.64 -7.59
CA LEU A 31 2.23 -8.05 -6.58
C LEU A 31 3.24 -7.06 -7.18
N GLN A 32 3.80 -7.37 -8.35
CA GLN A 32 4.65 -6.43 -9.09
C GLN A 32 3.88 -5.18 -9.50
N THR A 33 2.63 -5.33 -9.94
CA THR A 33 1.76 -4.19 -10.27
C THR A 33 1.48 -3.33 -9.03
N VAL A 34 1.22 -3.95 -7.88
CA VAL A 34 1.04 -3.23 -6.61
C VAL A 34 2.32 -2.48 -6.24
N ALA A 35 3.48 -3.13 -6.30
CA ALA A 35 4.76 -2.50 -6.00
C ALA A 35 5.02 -1.28 -6.89
N PHE A 36 4.81 -1.41 -8.21
CA PHE A 36 4.99 -0.29 -9.14
C PHE A 36 4.06 0.89 -8.83
N LYS A 37 2.77 0.63 -8.52
CA LYS A 37 1.82 1.68 -8.14
C LYS A 37 2.18 2.33 -6.81
N LEU A 38 2.63 1.55 -5.83
CA LEU A 38 3.12 2.07 -4.54
C LEU A 38 4.31 3.01 -4.76
N PHE A 39 5.24 2.65 -5.65
CA PHE A 39 6.36 3.53 -6.01
C PHE A 39 5.87 4.86 -6.63
N GLN A 40 4.95 4.81 -7.58
CA GLN A 40 4.39 6.03 -8.19
C GLN A 40 3.71 6.94 -7.16
N GLU A 41 2.88 6.37 -6.28
CA GLU A 41 2.21 7.12 -5.22
C GLU A 41 3.19 7.66 -4.19
N LYS A 42 4.25 6.93 -3.86
CA LYS A 42 5.33 7.40 -2.97
C LYS A 42 6.00 8.66 -3.51
N GLU A 43 6.29 8.71 -4.81
CA GLU A 43 6.88 9.89 -5.44
C GLU A 43 5.89 11.07 -5.49
N ASN A 44 4.61 10.81 -5.75
CA ASN A 44 3.56 11.83 -5.65
C ASN A 44 3.43 12.39 -4.23
N LEU A 45 3.51 11.53 -3.21
CA LEU A 45 3.45 11.90 -1.81
C LEU A 45 4.60 12.84 -1.42
N LYS A 46 5.80 12.62 -1.96
CA LYS A 46 6.96 13.50 -1.78
C LYS A 46 6.70 14.92 -2.31
N ILE A 47 6.04 15.04 -3.47
CA ILE A 47 5.64 16.35 -4.04
C ILE A 47 4.64 17.04 -3.13
N LEU A 48 3.62 16.31 -2.67
CA LEU A 48 2.58 16.84 -1.78
C LEU A 48 3.18 17.29 -0.45
N ARG A 49 4.14 16.53 0.10
CA ARG A 49 4.89 16.91 1.30
C ARG A 49 5.57 18.27 1.14
N SER A 50 6.28 18.48 0.04
CA SER A 50 6.97 19.75 -0.24
C SER A 50 5.98 20.92 -0.31
N GLN A 51 4.81 20.72 -0.92
CA GLN A 51 3.75 21.73 -0.97
C GLN A 51 3.20 22.05 0.44
N VAL A 52 3.04 21.04 1.30
CA VAL A 52 2.60 21.25 2.69
C VAL A 52 3.64 22.04 3.48
N VAL A 53 4.93 21.76 3.31
CA VAL A 53 6.02 22.53 3.94
C VAL A 53 6.01 23.99 3.49
N GLU A 54 5.86 24.24 2.20
CA GLU A 54 5.80 25.59 1.65
C GLU A 54 4.64 26.39 2.26
N LYS A 55 3.45 25.77 2.34
CA LYS A 55 2.27 26.37 2.98
C LYS A 55 2.48 26.60 4.47
N ASN A 56 3.08 25.65 5.19
CA ASN A 56 3.41 25.81 6.60
C ASN A 56 4.40 26.97 6.84
N ASN A 57 5.43 27.10 6.01
CA ASN A 57 6.41 28.18 6.10
C ASN A 57 5.76 29.53 5.81
N THR A 58 4.85 29.58 4.82
CA THR A 58 4.08 30.79 4.51
C THR A 58 3.19 31.18 5.69
N ALA A 59 2.46 30.23 6.27
CA ALA A 59 1.62 30.46 7.45
C ALA A 59 2.44 30.94 8.66
N ALA A 60 3.69 30.47 8.81
CA ALA A 60 4.60 30.90 9.88
C ALA A 60 4.89 32.40 9.82
N ILE A 61 5.10 32.92 8.60
CA ILE A 61 5.42 34.34 8.37
C ILE A 61 4.25 35.24 8.82
N PHE A 62 3.03 34.73 8.75
CA PHE A 62 1.81 35.46 9.10
C PHE A 62 1.26 35.12 10.50
N ASP A 63 1.99 34.35 11.33
CA ASP A 63 1.53 33.83 12.65
C ASP A 63 0.21 33.03 12.58
N GLU A 64 -0.10 32.46 11.42
CA GLU A 64 -1.30 31.66 11.14
C GLU A 64 -1.00 30.15 11.14
N GLN A 65 -0.05 29.66 11.94
CA GLN A 65 0.33 28.24 11.95
C GLN A 65 -0.58 27.38 12.86
N PRO A 66 -1.58 26.65 12.33
CA PRO A 66 -2.23 25.61 13.10
C PRO A 66 -1.30 24.41 13.29
N LEU A 67 -1.36 23.78 14.47
CA LEU A 67 -0.68 22.51 14.79
C LEU A 67 -1.01 21.37 13.81
N SER A 68 -2.09 21.51 13.04
CA SER A 68 -2.52 20.56 12.02
C SER A 68 -1.52 20.42 10.86
N TYR A 69 -0.68 21.43 10.56
CA TYR A 69 0.37 21.32 9.53
C TYR A 69 1.43 20.29 9.90
N TYR A 70 1.92 20.32 11.14
CA TYR A 70 2.87 19.33 11.64
C TYR A 70 2.28 17.92 11.64
N SER A 71 1.02 17.81 12.04
CA SER A 71 0.30 16.52 12.04
C SER A 71 0.13 15.95 10.64
N LEU A 72 -0.14 16.80 9.64
CA LEU A 72 -0.23 16.38 8.23
C LEU A 72 1.13 15.96 7.67
N MET A 73 2.20 16.71 7.98
CA MET A 73 3.56 16.35 7.56
C MET A 73 4.00 15.01 8.18
N ASP A 74 3.75 14.79 9.47
CA ASP A 74 4.05 13.53 10.15
C ASP A 74 3.29 12.34 9.52
N SER A 75 2.00 12.54 9.22
CA SER A 75 1.19 11.52 8.53
C SER A 75 1.76 11.16 7.16
N ILE A 76 2.20 12.17 6.40
CA ILE A 76 2.86 11.97 5.10
C ILE A 76 4.17 11.18 5.30
N ASP A 77 5.02 11.56 6.24
CA ASP A 77 6.31 10.91 6.48
C ASP A 77 6.17 9.45 6.91
N ARG A 78 5.23 9.16 7.81
CA ARG A 78 4.91 7.79 8.23
C ARG A 78 4.46 6.94 7.05
N ILE A 79 3.59 7.46 6.19
CA ILE A 79 3.13 6.75 4.99
C ILE A 79 4.23 6.59 3.97
N TYR A 80 5.08 7.60 3.77
CA TYR A 80 6.22 7.52 2.86
C TYR A 80 7.15 6.36 3.24
N ILE A 81 7.46 6.24 4.53
CA ILE A 81 8.31 5.18 5.09
C ILE A 81 7.63 3.82 4.91
N LEU A 82 6.36 3.69 5.33
CA LEU A 82 5.60 2.43 5.18
C LEU A 82 5.49 1.99 3.72
N CYS A 83 5.25 2.93 2.81
CA CYS A 83 5.18 2.68 1.37
C CYS A 83 6.51 2.21 0.80
N GLY A 84 7.62 2.84 1.22
CA GLY A 84 8.96 2.38 0.87
C GLY A 84 9.23 0.95 1.32
N TYR A 85 8.89 0.63 2.57
CA TYR A 85 9.04 -0.73 3.09
C TYR A 85 8.18 -1.75 2.34
N GLU A 86 6.90 -1.47 2.09
CA GLU A 86 6.04 -2.42 1.35
C GLU A 86 6.49 -2.60 -0.09
N TYR A 87 6.92 -1.52 -0.76
CA TYR A 87 7.53 -1.60 -2.07
C TYR A 87 8.75 -2.54 -2.09
N GLU A 88 9.69 -2.39 -1.15
CA GLU A 88 10.89 -3.23 -1.07
C GLU A 88 10.55 -4.70 -0.81
N ILE A 89 9.57 -4.96 0.07
CA ILE A 89 9.14 -6.35 0.33
C ILE A 89 8.49 -6.96 -0.91
N LEU A 90 7.63 -6.23 -1.61
CA LEU A 90 6.88 -6.76 -2.75
C LEU A 90 7.74 -6.89 -4.01
N GLU A 91 8.68 -5.98 -4.23
CA GLU A 91 9.52 -6.02 -5.44
C GLU A 91 10.82 -6.80 -5.24
N ILE A 92 11.50 -6.63 -4.10
CA ILE A 92 12.88 -7.09 -3.92
C ILE A 92 12.93 -8.46 -3.25
N ALA A 93 12.08 -8.71 -2.24
CA ALA A 93 12.14 -9.97 -1.48
C ALA A 93 11.91 -11.24 -2.35
N PRO A 94 10.98 -11.25 -3.33
CA PRO A 94 10.84 -12.40 -4.24
C PRO A 94 12.09 -12.65 -5.10
N LYS A 95 12.81 -11.59 -5.50
CA LYS A 95 14.03 -11.67 -6.33
C LYS A 95 15.23 -12.23 -5.56
N LEU A 96 15.24 -12.12 -4.24
CA LEU A 96 16.37 -12.53 -3.39
C LEU A 96 16.42 -14.03 -3.04
N LYS A 97 15.48 -14.86 -3.51
CA LYS A 97 15.41 -16.32 -3.27
C LYS A 97 15.50 -16.79 -1.80
N LYS A 98 15.58 -15.90 -0.81
CA LYS A 98 15.30 -16.22 0.59
C LYS A 98 13.82 -16.46 0.65
N GLU A 99 13.42 -17.73 0.84
CA GLU A 99 12.04 -18.18 1.00
C GLU A 99 11.15 -17.05 1.54
N PHE A 100 10.43 -16.40 0.63
CA PHE A 100 9.41 -15.42 0.99
C PHE A 100 8.32 -16.24 1.68
N LYS A 101 8.44 -16.42 3.00
CA LYS A 101 7.51 -17.28 3.73
C LYS A 101 6.19 -16.54 3.84
N PRO A 102 5.09 -17.05 3.24
CA PRO A 102 3.78 -16.41 3.33
C PRO A 102 3.37 -16.16 4.79
N LYS A 103 3.79 -17.05 5.70
CA LYS A 103 3.57 -16.93 7.15
C LYS A 103 4.22 -15.70 7.81
N TYR A 104 5.41 -15.29 7.34
CA TYR A 104 6.07 -14.08 7.84
C TYR A 104 5.32 -12.84 7.37
N TYR A 105 4.95 -12.81 6.09
CA TYR A 105 4.16 -11.73 5.52
C TYR A 105 2.77 -11.63 6.18
N GLN A 106 2.10 -12.74 6.45
CA GLN A 106 0.80 -12.77 7.16
C GLN A 106 0.85 -12.19 8.59
N ARG A 107 1.95 -12.39 9.32
CA ARG A 107 2.07 -11.79 10.67
C ARG A 107 2.31 -10.29 10.58
N ARG A 108 3.13 -9.86 9.62
CA ARG A 108 3.35 -8.45 9.30
C ARG A 108 2.07 -7.78 8.80
N SER A 109 1.29 -8.46 7.96
CA SER A 109 0.09 -7.89 7.33
C SER A 109 -0.96 -7.50 8.36
N LYS A 110 -1.15 -8.29 9.43
CA LYS A 110 -2.04 -7.91 10.54
C LYS A 110 -1.60 -6.61 11.23
N GLN A 111 -0.30 -6.44 11.44
CA GLN A 111 0.24 -5.21 12.03
C GLN A 111 0.14 -4.03 11.06
N LEU A 112 0.37 -4.28 9.77
CA LEU A 112 0.20 -3.29 8.71
C LEU A 112 -1.24 -2.79 8.67
N LEU A 113 -2.24 -3.68 8.60
CA LEU A 113 -3.66 -3.32 8.58
C LEU A 113 -4.06 -2.47 9.80
N ARG A 114 -3.61 -2.82 11.01
CA ARG A 114 -3.84 -1.98 12.20
C ARG A 114 -3.21 -0.60 12.09
N THR A 115 -2.03 -0.52 11.46
CA THR A 115 -1.34 0.76 11.21
C THR A 115 -2.09 1.59 10.18
N ILE A 116 -2.63 0.95 9.14
CA ILE A 116 -3.48 1.57 8.12
C ILE A 116 -4.74 2.18 8.76
N ASP A 117 -5.41 1.44 9.64
CA ASP A 117 -6.62 1.91 10.33
C ASP A 117 -6.33 3.13 11.23
N ALA A 118 -5.23 3.08 11.98
CA ALA A 118 -4.81 4.19 12.84
C ALA A 118 -4.52 5.46 12.03
N ILE A 119 -3.73 5.35 10.96
CA ILE A 119 -3.40 6.50 10.11
C ILE A 119 -4.65 7.04 9.41
N THR A 120 -5.56 6.18 8.98
CA THR A 120 -6.85 6.60 8.38
C THR A 120 -7.66 7.44 9.36
N THR A 121 -7.71 7.03 10.63
CA THR A 121 -8.40 7.76 11.70
C THR A 121 -7.76 9.13 11.93
N GLU A 122 -6.43 9.18 12.06
CA GLU A 122 -5.67 10.43 12.25
C GLU A 122 -5.89 11.42 11.09
N LEU A 123 -5.87 10.93 9.84
CA LEU A 123 -6.09 11.76 8.66
C LEU A 123 -7.49 12.37 8.59
N ASN A 124 -8.50 11.65 9.06
CA ASN A 124 -9.85 12.20 9.12
C ASN A 124 -9.93 13.35 10.15
N THR A 125 -9.24 13.22 11.28
CA THR A 125 -9.12 14.31 12.26
C THR A 125 -8.40 15.52 11.68
N ILE A 126 -7.28 15.32 10.98
CA ILE A 126 -6.52 16.41 10.35
C ILE A 126 -7.36 17.13 9.29
N ASP A 127 -8.09 16.39 8.46
CA ASP A 127 -8.98 16.95 7.43
C ASP A 127 -10.08 17.84 8.03
N MET A 128 -10.69 17.41 9.15
CA MET A 128 -11.67 18.24 9.86
C MET A 128 -11.06 19.56 10.35
N LEU A 129 -9.88 19.52 10.98
CA LEU A 129 -9.20 20.72 11.47
C LEU A 129 -8.87 21.71 10.35
N PHE A 130 -8.46 21.22 9.18
CA PHE A 130 -8.16 22.12 8.06
C PHE A 130 -9.39 22.71 7.38
N LYS A 131 -10.54 22.01 7.39
CA LYS A 131 -11.81 22.55 6.87
C LYS A 131 -12.29 23.76 7.66
N GLU A 132 -11.94 23.86 8.94
CA GLU A 132 -12.26 25.01 9.79
C GLU A 132 -11.47 26.28 9.41
N THR A 133 -10.32 26.15 8.72
CA THR A 133 -9.46 27.29 8.35
C THR A 133 -10.04 28.20 7.25
N GLN A 134 -11.12 27.78 6.56
CA GLN A 134 -11.74 28.45 5.40
C GLN A 134 -10.80 28.79 4.22
N ASN A 135 -9.52 28.41 4.29
CA ASN A 135 -8.55 28.65 3.24
C ASN A 135 -8.64 27.55 2.18
N ARG A 136 -9.27 27.88 1.05
CA ARG A 136 -9.51 26.91 -0.03
C ARG A 136 -8.22 26.31 -0.61
N SER A 137 -7.11 27.05 -0.61
CA SER A 137 -5.85 26.53 -1.14
C SER A 137 -5.29 25.41 -0.27
N ILE A 138 -5.36 25.54 1.06
CA ILE A 138 -4.89 24.47 1.97
C ILE A 138 -5.88 23.31 1.99
N ILE A 139 -7.19 23.58 2.00
CA ILE A 139 -8.21 22.53 1.95
C ILE A 139 -8.01 21.63 0.71
N ASN A 140 -7.82 22.22 -0.46
CA ASN A 140 -7.55 21.46 -1.68
C ASN A 140 -6.25 20.63 -1.60
N LEU A 141 -5.20 21.15 -0.96
CA LEU A 141 -3.94 20.42 -0.78
C LEU A 141 -4.10 19.26 0.20
N VAL A 142 -4.83 19.46 1.30
CA VAL A 142 -5.17 18.43 2.28
C VAL A 142 -6.00 17.33 1.63
N ASP A 143 -7.02 17.68 0.85
CA ASP A 143 -7.86 16.72 0.12
C ASP A 143 -7.05 15.86 -0.86
N ARG A 144 -6.13 16.49 -1.62
CA ARG A 144 -5.23 15.75 -2.53
C ARG A 144 -4.28 14.83 -1.77
N THR A 145 -3.74 15.29 -0.65
CA THR A 145 -2.86 14.51 0.23
C THR A 145 -3.60 13.31 0.81
N LYS A 146 -4.79 13.53 1.36
CA LYS A 146 -5.65 12.49 1.90
C LYS A 146 -5.98 11.43 0.85
N LYS A 147 -6.35 11.84 -0.37
CA LYS A 147 -6.63 10.93 -1.48
C LYS A 147 -5.41 10.08 -1.86
N SER A 148 -4.22 10.67 -1.95
CA SER A 148 -3.00 9.91 -2.26
C SER A 148 -2.65 8.93 -1.15
N ILE A 149 -2.76 9.33 0.12
CA ILE A 149 -2.55 8.40 1.23
C ILE A 149 -3.57 7.26 1.19
N GLN A 150 -4.86 7.55 1.00
CA GLN A 150 -5.90 6.51 0.90
C GLN A 150 -5.65 5.55 -0.26
N SER A 151 -5.15 6.05 -1.40
CA SER A 151 -4.70 5.23 -2.54
C SER A 151 -3.59 4.25 -2.13
N ILE A 152 -2.55 4.75 -1.44
CA ILE A 152 -1.44 3.93 -0.91
C ILE A 152 -1.96 2.86 0.04
N LEU A 153 -2.79 3.25 1.02
CA LEU A 153 -3.35 2.33 2.01
C LEU A 153 -4.17 1.21 1.33
N SER A 154 -5.00 1.57 0.35
CA SER A 154 -5.79 0.60 -0.43
C SER A 154 -4.90 -0.35 -1.25
N LEU A 155 -3.80 0.14 -1.81
CA LEU A 155 -2.83 -0.69 -2.52
C LEU A 155 -2.12 -1.68 -1.58
N MET A 156 -1.75 -1.24 -0.38
CA MET A 156 -1.16 -2.10 0.64
C MET A 156 -2.14 -3.19 1.08
N GLU A 157 -3.40 -2.83 1.37
CA GLU A 157 -4.46 -3.79 1.70
C GLU A 157 -4.67 -4.82 0.58
N TYR A 158 -4.68 -4.37 -0.67
CA TYR A 158 -4.81 -5.27 -1.81
C TYR A 158 -3.59 -6.20 -1.95
N GLY A 159 -2.38 -5.69 -1.72
CA GLY A 159 -1.16 -6.50 -1.62
C GLY A 159 -1.26 -7.58 -0.54
N VAL A 160 -1.83 -7.25 0.61
CA VAL A 160 -2.13 -8.22 1.68
C VAL A 160 -3.09 -9.30 1.20
N LYS A 161 -4.20 -8.93 0.56
CA LYS A 161 -5.21 -9.90 0.07
C LYS A 161 -4.67 -10.90 -0.94
N ILE A 162 -3.75 -10.48 -1.83
CA ILE A 162 -3.13 -11.41 -2.80
C ILE A 162 -2.32 -12.50 -2.09
N LEU A 163 -1.72 -12.16 -0.95
CA LEU A 163 -0.81 -13.01 -0.16
C LEU A 163 -1.52 -13.80 0.94
N GLU A 164 -2.79 -13.52 1.21
CA GLU A 164 -3.62 -14.36 2.06
C GLU A 164 -3.91 -15.70 1.36
N PRO A 165 -3.94 -16.81 2.12
CA PRO A 165 -4.33 -18.09 1.56
C PRO A 165 -5.80 -18.00 1.16
N GLU A 166 -6.15 -18.54 -0.01
CA GLU A 166 -7.55 -18.66 -0.41
C GLU A 166 -8.28 -19.46 0.68
N SER A 167 -9.24 -18.82 1.35
CA SER A 167 -10.07 -19.48 2.34
C SER A 167 -10.91 -20.55 1.62
N ASN A 168 -10.56 -21.82 1.84
CA ASN A 168 -11.38 -22.97 1.43
C ASN A 168 -12.74 -22.98 2.12
#